data_AF-A0A3A0A350-F1
#
_entry.id   AF-A0A3A0A350-F1
#
_cell.length_a   1.000
_cell.length_b   1.000
_cell.length_c   1.000
_cell.angle_alpha   90.00
_cell.angle_beta   90.00
_cell.angle_gamma   90.00
#
_symmetry.space_group_name_H-M   'P 1'
#
loop_
_entity.id
_entity.type
_entity.pdbx_description
1 polymer ?
#
loop_
_entity_poly.entity_id
_entity_poly.type
_entity_poly.pdbx_seq_one_letter_code
_entity_poly.pdbx_strand_id
1 'polypeptide(L)'
;MSDTTRDCVTSFGEPREAANDPIYGCIGQHPMIYHKNKVGWLADAQKLNLAPGTSNSVTVAYHDGLQLHATHMITIAVANSDRQYIVESRQRRGYDRKLPKKGVILHSVEPGSPTFSQPVLIDGDTDGDFYDDGPVWVPGERYQNAADNVTVCIESASAEGFQVSVASGLEIACEFRSVLAVRYLTPALAVSAGERITITTVVDNNGIPIDGVSGTVTFPPHLTYVEDSAAMDFGGTIAAENGALTFTYEPTEFGNSFEFTYVLEVAPGFTDSASESVTTALTWSNGSVTSTYSVVINPHLLYLPAVSN
;
A
#
# COMPACT_ATOMS: atom_id res chain seq x y z
N MET A 1 8.01 -6.46 18.88
CA MET A 1 8.88 -6.85 17.74
C MET A 1 10.13 -5.98 17.64
N SER A 2 10.91 -5.81 18.71
CA SER A 2 12.28 -5.27 18.56
C SER A 2 13.15 -5.85 19.67
N ASP A 3 13.69 -7.03 19.43
CA ASP A 3 14.87 -7.48 20.14
C ASP A 3 16.04 -7.27 19.18
N THR A 4 16.70 -6.12 19.31
CA THR A 4 17.85 -5.72 18.48
C THR A 4 18.94 -6.79 18.45
N THR A 5 19.02 -7.67 19.44
CA THR A 5 20.01 -8.75 19.50
C THR A 5 19.61 -9.94 18.64
N ARG A 6 18.32 -10.29 18.57
CA ARG A 6 17.81 -11.38 17.71
C ARG A 6 17.64 -10.92 16.26
N ASP A 7 17.42 -9.62 16.08
CA ASP A 7 17.23 -8.93 14.81
C ASP A 7 18.48 -8.89 13.90
N CYS A 8 19.65 -9.24 14.43
CA CYS A 8 20.96 -9.14 13.74
C CYS A 8 21.65 -10.49 13.51
N VAL A 9 21.06 -11.59 13.99
CA VAL A 9 21.66 -12.92 13.87
C VAL A 9 20.79 -13.77 12.96
N THR A 10 21.37 -14.28 11.88
CA THR A 10 20.74 -15.22 10.94
C THR A 10 20.49 -16.62 11.53
N SER A 11 20.51 -16.78 12.86
CA SER A 11 20.75 -18.09 13.51
C SER A 11 19.53 -18.96 13.74
N PHE A 12 18.46 -18.87 12.94
CA PHE A 12 17.33 -19.81 13.02
C PHE A 12 16.79 -20.24 11.64
N GLY A 13 17.67 -20.52 10.68
CA GLY A 13 17.36 -21.39 9.52
C GLY A 13 16.49 -20.81 8.41
N GLU A 14 15.81 -19.68 8.64
CA GLU A 14 15.06 -18.94 7.63
C GLU A 14 15.90 -17.76 7.11
N PRO A 15 16.00 -17.51 5.79
CA PRO A 15 16.70 -16.35 5.24
C PRO A 15 15.86 -15.09 5.50
N ARG A 16 15.82 -14.63 6.74
CA ARG A 16 15.30 -13.30 7.06
C ARG A 16 16.32 -12.29 6.57
N GLU A 17 15.87 -11.37 5.72
CA GLU A 17 16.72 -10.35 5.11
C GLU A 17 17.31 -9.48 6.22
N ALA A 18 18.56 -9.79 6.62
CA ALA A 18 19.24 -9.04 7.66
C ALA A 18 19.32 -7.59 7.22
N ALA A 19 18.72 -6.71 8.02
CA ALA A 19 18.71 -5.30 7.72
C ALA A 19 20.10 -4.72 7.99
N ASN A 20 21.05 -4.89 7.07
CA ASN A 20 22.40 -4.37 7.25
C ASN A 20 22.57 -3.03 6.54
N ASP A 21 23.20 -2.09 7.23
CA ASP A 21 23.83 -0.90 6.72
C ASP A 21 25.31 -1.22 6.44
N PRO A 22 25.88 -0.79 5.30
CA PRO A 22 27.27 -1.11 4.96
C PRO A 22 28.32 -0.48 5.89
N ILE A 23 27.97 0.55 6.65
CA ILE A 23 28.85 1.28 7.57
C ILE A 23 28.53 0.91 9.03
N TYR A 24 27.24 0.94 9.39
CA TYR A 24 26.78 0.80 10.77
C TYR A 24 26.37 -0.62 11.16
N GLY A 25 26.38 -1.56 10.20
CA GLY A 25 26.00 -2.94 10.44
C GLY A 25 24.50 -3.06 10.65
N CYS A 26 24.09 -3.78 11.68
CA CYS A 26 22.68 -4.10 11.85
C CYS A 26 21.81 -2.88 12.15
N ILE A 27 20.77 -2.70 11.35
CA ILE A 27 19.74 -1.70 11.53
C ILE A 27 18.62 -2.31 12.39
N GLY A 28 18.33 -1.67 13.53
CA GLY A 28 17.19 -2.03 14.38
C GLY A 28 15.85 -1.67 13.73
N GLN A 29 14.76 -2.29 14.20
CA GLN A 29 13.42 -1.91 13.74
C GLN A 29 12.97 -0.57 14.36
N HIS A 30 12.01 0.14 13.73
CA HIS A 30 11.47 1.35 14.36
C HIS A 30 10.89 1.04 15.75
N PRO A 31 11.17 1.88 16.77
CA PRO A 31 10.45 1.84 18.03
C PRO A 31 8.96 1.98 17.78
N MET A 32 8.15 1.25 18.52
CA MET A 32 6.69 1.35 18.41
C MET A 32 6.17 2.77 18.69
N ILE A 33 5.03 3.09 18.08
CA ILE A 33 4.46 4.45 18.11
C ILE A 33 4.21 4.96 19.54
N TYR A 34 3.85 4.06 20.46
CA TYR A 34 3.61 4.39 21.86
C TYR A 34 4.86 4.92 22.57
N HIS A 35 6.02 4.30 22.35
CA HIS A 35 7.27 4.77 22.94
C HIS A 35 7.73 6.07 22.31
N LYS A 36 7.54 6.26 20.99
CA LYS A 36 7.77 7.54 20.31
C LYS A 36 6.93 8.66 20.91
N ASN A 37 5.65 8.41 21.20
CA ASN A 37 4.79 9.36 21.89
C ASN A 37 5.35 9.71 23.29
N LYS A 38 5.76 8.71 24.08
CA LYS A 38 6.31 8.94 25.43
C LYS A 38 7.55 9.81 25.44
N VAL A 39 8.39 9.75 24.41
CA VAL A 39 9.60 10.58 24.29
C VAL A 39 9.37 11.88 23.51
N GLY A 40 8.11 12.21 23.18
CA GLY A 40 7.76 13.48 22.55
C GLY A 40 8.05 13.56 21.05
N TRP A 41 8.17 12.44 20.35
CA TRP A 41 8.42 12.42 18.90
C TRP A 41 7.16 12.59 18.04
N LEU A 42 5.97 12.60 18.67
CA LEU A 42 4.71 12.83 17.98
C LEU A 42 4.06 14.12 18.46
N ALA A 43 3.72 14.98 17.51
CA ALA A 43 2.90 16.16 17.75
C ALA A 43 1.45 15.75 18.07
N ASP A 44 0.71 16.62 18.75
CA ASP A 44 -0.71 16.37 19.08
C ASP A 44 -1.57 16.16 17.84
N ALA A 45 -1.30 16.86 16.75
CA ALA A 45 -2.00 16.70 15.47
C ALA A 45 -1.79 15.32 14.81
N GLN A 46 -0.80 14.55 15.26
CA GLN A 46 -0.51 13.21 14.74
C GLN A 46 -1.19 12.09 15.54
N LYS A 47 -1.96 12.45 16.57
CA LYS A 47 -2.59 11.53 17.50
C LYS A 47 -4.11 11.67 17.43
N LEU A 48 -4.79 10.54 17.33
CA LEU A 48 -6.22 10.45 17.55
C LEU A 48 -6.46 9.74 18.89
N ASN A 49 -7.02 10.45 19.87
CA ASN A 49 -7.42 9.86 21.14
C ASN A 49 -8.93 9.62 21.12
N LEU A 50 -9.34 8.36 21.13
CA LEU A 50 -10.72 7.93 21.11
C LEU A 50 -11.22 7.71 22.55
N ALA A 51 -12.21 8.49 22.96
CA ALA A 51 -12.84 8.38 24.27
C ALA A 51 -13.81 7.18 24.31
N PRO A 52 -14.13 6.64 25.51
CA PRO A 52 -15.14 5.61 25.63
C PRO A 52 -16.52 6.08 25.13
N GLY A 53 -17.26 5.19 24.48
CA GLY A 53 -18.56 5.48 23.87
C GLY A 53 -18.48 6.26 22.55
N THR A 54 -17.32 6.26 21.88
CA THR A 54 -17.12 6.96 20.61
C THR A 54 -16.53 6.05 19.54
N SER A 55 -16.69 6.45 18.28
CA SER A 55 -16.08 5.80 17.12
C SER A 55 -15.49 6.84 16.17
N ASN A 56 -14.55 6.41 15.33
CA ASN A 56 -13.93 7.24 14.31
C ASN A 56 -13.46 6.39 13.14
N SER A 57 -13.39 6.97 11.94
CA SER A 57 -12.80 6.36 10.76
C SER A 57 -11.77 7.33 10.18
N VAL A 58 -10.51 6.91 10.10
CA VAL A 58 -9.39 7.77 9.70
C VAL A 58 -8.31 6.96 8.99
N THR A 59 -7.56 7.62 8.11
CA THR A 59 -6.32 7.05 7.60
C THR A 59 -5.24 7.13 8.66
N VAL A 60 -4.73 5.97 9.09
CA VAL A 60 -3.53 5.84 9.92
C VAL A 60 -2.33 5.80 8.99
N ALA A 61 -1.59 6.90 8.94
CA ALA A 61 -0.41 7.04 8.11
C ALA A 61 0.72 6.09 8.53
N TYR A 62 1.59 5.78 7.58
CA TYR A 62 2.79 4.99 7.85
C TYR A 62 3.72 5.67 8.84
N HIS A 63 4.29 4.87 9.71
CA HIS A 63 5.17 5.30 10.80
C HIS A 63 6.43 6.08 10.37
N ASP A 64 6.93 5.84 9.15
CA ASP A 64 8.05 6.52 8.50
C ASP A 64 7.59 7.59 7.49
N GLY A 65 6.29 7.90 7.47
CA GLY A 65 5.70 8.91 6.61
C GLY A 65 6.11 10.34 7.00
N LEU A 66 6.29 11.20 6.00
CA LEU A 66 6.67 12.61 6.19
C LEU A 66 5.47 13.54 6.45
N GLN A 67 4.25 13.00 6.53
CA GLN A 67 3.03 13.79 6.67
C GLN A 67 2.90 14.35 8.09
N LEU A 68 3.16 15.66 8.24
CA LEU A 68 3.12 16.39 9.52
C LEU A 68 1.73 16.49 10.15
N HIS A 69 0.66 16.35 9.35
CA HIS A 69 -0.74 16.51 9.78
C HIS A 69 -1.59 15.25 9.60
N ALA A 70 -0.94 14.10 9.36
CA ALA A 70 -1.65 12.82 9.30
C ALA A 70 -1.71 12.16 10.68
N THR A 71 -2.73 11.34 10.91
CA THR A 71 -2.82 10.51 12.12
C THR A 71 -1.81 9.36 12.02
N HIS A 72 -0.83 9.32 12.91
CA HIS A 72 0.15 8.22 12.99
C HIS A 72 -0.17 7.23 14.12
N MET A 73 -0.96 7.67 15.09
CA MET A 73 -1.30 6.92 16.29
C MET A 73 -2.78 7.09 16.62
N ILE A 74 -3.49 5.99 16.81
CA ILE A 74 -4.79 6.00 17.49
C ILE A 74 -4.61 5.40 18.88
N THR A 75 -5.07 6.12 19.91
CA THR A 75 -5.23 5.60 21.26
C THR A 75 -6.71 5.38 21.54
N ILE A 76 -7.12 4.17 21.87
CA ILE A 76 -8.51 3.84 22.20
C ILE A 76 -8.59 3.58 23.71
N ALA A 77 -9.24 4.49 24.44
CA ALA A 77 -9.43 4.33 25.88
C ALA A 77 -10.56 3.37 26.20
N VAL A 78 -10.39 2.54 27.23
CA VAL A 78 -11.42 1.62 27.74
C VAL A 78 -12.17 2.28 28.91
N ALA A 79 -13.50 2.11 28.96
CA ALA A 79 -14.31 2.70 30.05
C ALA A 79 -13.93 2.11 31.41
N ASN A 80 -13.78 2.97 32.42
CA ASN A 80 -13.48 2.59 33.81
C ASN A 80 -12.21 1.74 33.98
N SER A 81 -11.22 1.93 33.10
CA SER A 81 -9.96 1.18 33.11
C SER A 81 -8.82 2.08 32.64
N ASP A 82 -7.60 1.81 33.13
CA ASP A 82 -6.38 2.43 32.61
C ASP A 82 -5.89 1.74 31.33
N ARG A 83 -6.55 0.64 30.93
CA ARG A 83 -6.26 -0.07 29.70
C ARG A 83 -6.60 0.81 28.50
N GLN A 84 -5.71 0.82 27.53
CA GLN A 84 -5.90 1.47 26.25
C GLN A 84 -5.29 0.61 25.13
N TYR A 85 -5.82 0.78 23.92
CA TYR A 85 -5.31 0.15 22.72
C TYR A 85 -4.59 1.17 21.85
N ILE A 86 -3.48 0.75 21.26
CA ILE A 86 -2.71 1.56 20.34
C ILE A 86 -2.80 0.94 18.96
N VAL A 87 -3.19 1.75 17.98
CA VAL A 87 -3.21 1.38 16.56
C VAL A 87 -2.10 2.16 15.86
N GLU A 88 -1.22 1.44 15.17
CA GLU A 88 -0.20 2.03 14.30
C GLU A 88 -0.16 1.31 12.96
N SER A 89 0.26 2.00 11.90
CA SER A 89 0.47 1.38 10.61
C SER A 89 1.95 1.34 10.24
N ARG A 90 2.36 0.23 9.62
CA ARG A 90 3.76 -0.03 9.29
C ARG A 90 3.88 -0.55 7.85
N GLN A 91 5.03 -0.28 7.24
CA GLN A 91 5.35 -0.76 5.90
C GLN A 91 6.69 -1.50 5.90
N ARG A 92 6.76 -2.57 5.11
CA ARG A 92 7.95 -3.43 5.01
C ARG A 92 9.04 -2.78 4.15
N ARG A 93 9.62 -1.67 4.65
CA ARG A 93 10.74 -0.96 4.02
C ARG A 93 11.58 -0.23 5.06
N GLY A 94 12.78 0.20 4.69
CA GLY A 94 13.66 0.98 5.57
C GLY A 94 13.98 0.23 6.87
N TYR A 95 13.77 0.89 8.02
CA TYR A 95 13.93 0.28 9.34
C TYR A 95 12.90 -0.85 9.61
N ASP A 96 11.78 -0.87 8.90
CA ASP A 96 10.70 -1.84 9.07
C ASP A 96 10.74 -2.99 8.05
N ARG A 97 11.83 -3.15 7.28
CA ARG A 97 12.00 -4.22 6.28
C ARG A 97 11.87 -5.65 6.84
N LYS A 98 12.03 -5.81 8.16
CA LYS A 98 11.92 -7.08 8.89
C LYS A 98 10.49 -7.49 9.23
N LEU A 99 9.52 -6.62 9.00
CA LEU A 99 8.12 -6.98 9.20
C LEU A 99 7.73 -8.12 8.25
N PRO A 100 6.91 -9.08 8.71
CA PRO A 100 6.37 -10.15 7.86
C PRO A 100 5.63 -9.58 6.64
N LYS A 101 4.82 -8.53 6.85
CA LYS A 101 4.16 -7.77 5.78
C LYS A 101 3.90 -6.31 6.19
N LYS A 102 3.47 -5.49 5.23
CA LYS A 102 2.90 -4.16 5.52
C LYS A 102 1.50 -4.34 6.12
N GLY A 103 1.12 -3.52 7.09
CA GLY A 103 -0.16 -3.69 7.79
C GLY A 103 -0.33 -2.75 8.96
N VAL A 104 -1.41 -2.98 9.71
CA VAL A 104 -1.71 -2.33 10.98
C VAL A 104 -1.25 -3.24 12.11
N ILE A 105 -0.62 -2.67 13.13
CA ILE A 105 -0.20 -3.37 14.34
C ILE A 105 -1.00 -2.83 15.51
N LEU A 106 -1.55 -3.74 16.31
CA LEU A 106 -2.35 -3.42 17.47
C LEU A 106 -1.58 -3.78 18.76
N HIS A 107 -1.62 -2.87 19.73
CA HIS A 107 -1.08 -3.13 21.06
C HIS A 107 -2.14 -2.83 22.11
N SER A 108 -2.08 -3.53 23.25
CA SER A 108 -2.76 -3.13 24.48
C SER A 108 -1.74 -2.63 25.48
N VAL A 109 -2.09 -1.65 26.31
CA VAL A 109 -1.21 -1.14 27.37
C VAL A 109 -2.04 -0.69 28.55
N GLU A 110 -1.53 -0.88 29.76
CA GLU A 110 -2.17 -0.45 30.99
C GLU A 110 -1.15 0.37 31.80
N PRO A 111 -0.99 1.69 31.51
CA PRO A 111 0.13 2.48 32.00
C PRO A 111 0.23 2.57 33.53
N GLY A 112 -0.91 2.50 34.24
CA GLY A 112 -0.97 2.48 35.69
C GLY A 112 -0.61 1.14 36.34
N SER A 113 -0.52 0.06 35.54
CA SER A 113 -0.25 -1.27 36.06
C SER A 113 1.24 -1.50 36.34
N PRO A 114 1.63 -1.98 37.53
CA PRO A 114 3.02 -2.31 37.81
C PRO A 114 3.53 -3.48 36.95
N THR A 115 2.63 -4.33 36.46
CA THR A 115 2.95 -5.53 35.67
C THR A 115 2.73 -5.33 34.18
N PHE A 116 1.75 -4.50 33.78
CA PHE A 116 1.32 -4.30 32.39
C PHE A 116 1.53 -2.86 31.88
N SER A 117 2.45 -2.11 32.50
CA SER A 117 2.82 -0.75 32.08
C SER A 117 3.51 -0.68 30.71
N GLN A 118 4.02 -1.81 30.23
CA GLN A 118 4.56 -1.93 28.89
C GLN A 118 3.49 -2.39 27.91
N PRO A 119 3.52 -1.87 26.68
CA PRO A 119 2.57 -2.29 25.67
C PRO A 119 2.84 -3.75 25.25
N VAL A 120 1.75 -4.50 25.16
CA VAL A 120 1.71 -5.90 24.73
C VAL A 120 1.12 -5.95 23.34
N LEU A 121 1.84 -6.60 22.43
CA LEU A 121 1.39 -6.83 21.06
C LEU A 121 0.17 -7.75 21.04
N ILE A 122 -0.79 -7.44 20.18
CA ILE A 122 -1.98 -8.26 19.96
C ILE A 122 -1.72 -9.16 18.77
N ASP A 123 -1.79 -10.46 19.04
CA ASP A 123 -1.60 -11.53 18.08
C ASP A 123 -2.96 -12.11 17.68
N GLY A 124 -3.26 -12.10 16.38
CA GLY A 124 -4.57 -12.39 15.83
C GLY A 124 -4.91 -13.88 15.76
N ASP A 125 -3.92 -14.74 15.54
CA ASP A 125 -4.10 -16.20 15.48
C ASP A 125 -3.80 -16.92 16.80
N THR A 126 -3.20 -16.20 17.75
CA THR A 126 -2.96 -16.62 19.14
C THR A 126 -2.02 -17.81 19.27
N ASP A 127 -1.14 -18.02 18.30
CA ASP A 127 -0.16 -19.11 18.33
C ASP A 127 1.09 -18.76 19.18
N GLY A 128 1.27 -17.48 19.49
CA GLY A 128 2.36 -16.96 20.31
C GLY A 128 3.66 -16.69 19.55
N ASP A 129 3.69 -16.85 18.22
CA ASP A 129 4.76 -16.43 17.34
C ASP A 129 4.54 -15.00 16.83
N PHE A 130 5.11 -14.03 17.53
CA PHE A 130 5.00 -12.62 17.13
C PHE A 130 5.81 -12.23 15.88
N TYR A 131 6.43 -13.18 15.19
CA TYR A 131 7.29 -12.95 14.04
C TYR A 131 6.71 -13.46 12.72
N ASP A 132 5.44 -13.84 12.72
CA ASP A 132 4.71 -14.26 11.55
C ASP A 132 3.61 -13.24 11.17
N ASP A 133 2.66 -13.68 10.38
CA ASP A 133 1.59 -12.82 9.87
C ASP A 133 0.49 -12.51 10.91
N GLY A 134 0.37 -13.28 12.00
CA GLY A 134 -0.71 -13.20 12.99
C GLY A 134 -0.84 -11.83 13.68
N PRO A 135 0.27 -11.15 14.03
CA PRO A 135 0.20 -9.81 14.62
C PRO A 135 -0.01 -8.65 13.63
N VAL A 136 -0.06 -8.92 12.32
CA VAL A 136 -0.13 -7.88 11.28
C VAL A 136 -1.50 -7.90 10.61
N TRP A 137 -2.30 -6.88 10.92
CA TRP A 137 -3.67 -6.76 10.46
C TRP A 137 -3.74 -6.10 9.07
N VAL A 138 -4.47 -6.71 8.14
CA VAL A 138 -4.58 -6.29 6.74
C VAL A 138 -6.03 -5.98 6.34
N PRO A 139 -6.29 -5.30 5.20
CA PRO A 139 -7.64 -4.96 4.77
C PRO A 139 -8.57 -6.16 4.70
N GLY A 140 -9.78 -6.01 5.26
CA GLY A 140 -10.75 -7.10 5.41
C GLY A 140 -10.77 -7.72 6.80
N GLU A 141 -9.81 -7.40 7.66
CA GLU A 141 -9.73 -7.97 8.99
C GLU A 141 -10.36 -7.07 10.06
N ARG A 142 -10.87 -7.72 11.10
CA ARG A 142 -11.51 -7.10 12.27
C ARG A 142 -10.90 -7.66 13.55
N TYR A 143 -10.39 -6.77 14.40
CA TYR A 143 -10.13 -7.08 15.80
C TYR A 143 -11.36 -6.74 16.65
N GLN A 144 -11.73 -7.66 17.54
CA GLN A 144 -12.80 -7.47 18.51
C GLN A 144 -12.37 -7.97 19.89
N ASN A 145 -12.40 -7.09 20.89
CA ASN A 145 -12.41 -7.50 22.29
C ASN A 145 -13.78 -7.22 22.91
N ALA A 146 -14.53 -8.29 23.22
CA ALA A 146 -15.83 -8.18 23.86
C ALA A 146 -15.75 -7.71 25.32
N ALA A 147 -14.69 -8.07 26.05
CA ALA A 147 -14.53 -7.70 27.46
C ALA A 147 -14.26 -6.19 27.62
N ASP A 148 -13.44 -5.63 26.74
CA ASP A 148 -13.10 -4.20 26.74
C ASP A 148 -14.03 -3.36 25.84
N ASN A 149 -14.93 -4.02 25.10
CA ASN A 149 -15.82 -3.44 24.10
C ASN A 149 -15.07 -2.55 23.07
N VAL A 150 -13.97 -3.07 22.53
CA VAL A 150 -13.13 -2.41 21.53
C VAL A 150 -13.23 -3.13 20.20
N THR A 151 -13.43 -2.35 19.14
CA THR A 151 -13.49 -2.83 17.76
C THR A 151 -12.51 -2.05 16.90
N VAL A 152 -11.74 -2.75 16.07
CA VAL A 152 -10.88 -2.15 15.04
C VAL A 152 -11.08 -2.88 13.72
N CYS A 153 -11.44 -2.16 12.66
CA CYS A 153 -11.63 -2.68 11.32
C CYS A 153 -10.55 -2.09 10.40
N ILE A 154 -9.84 -2.93 9.66
CA ILE A 154 -8.87 -2.49 8.65
C ILE A 154 -9.59 -2.48 7.30
N GLU A 155 -9.92 -1.31 6.77
CA GLU A 155 -10.87 -1.18 5.66
C GLU A 155 -10.21 -1.28 4.30
N SER A 156 -9.09 -0.59 4.14
CA SER A 156 -8.26 -0.55 2.93
C SER A 156 -6.89 0.05 3.23
N ALA A 157 -5.99 -0.02 2.25
CA ALA A 157 -4.68 0.60 2.25
C ALA A 157 -4.57 1.64 1.12
N SER A 158 -3.54 2.47 1.22
CA SER A 158 -3.14 3.44 0.22
C SER A 158 -1.62 3.59 0.23
N ALA A 159 -1.07 4.47 -0.61
CA ALA A 159 0.34 4.83 -0.55
C ALA A 159 0.73 5.56 0.75
N GLU A 160 -0.25 6.10 1.48
CA GLU A 160 -0.01 6.93 2.67
C GLU A 160 -0.20 6.18 3.99
N GLY A 161 -0.97 5.09 3.98
CA GLY A 161 -1.30 4.32 5.18
C GLY A 161 -2.55 3.46 5.00
N PHE A 162 -3.23 3.16 6.11
CA PHE A 162 -4.43 2.32 6.11
C PHE A 162 -5.66 3.11 6.56
N GLN A 163 -6.77 2.93 5.86
CA GLN A 163 -8.07 3.39 6.34
C GLN A 163 -8.54 2.44 7.44
N VAL A 164 -8.79 2.98 8.63
CA VAL A 164 -9.14 2.20 9.81
C VAL A 164 -10.36 2.81 10.48
N SER A 165 -11.33 1.96 10.81
CA SER A 165 -12.46 2.32 11.66
C SER A 165 -12.29 1.73 13.06
N VAL A 166 -12.43 2.55 14.08
CA VAL A 166 -12.21 2.21 15.49
C VAL A 166 -13.42 2.58 16.33
N ALA A 167 -13.69 1.78 17.35
CA ALA A 167 -14.73 2.08 18.34
C ALA A 167 -14.31 1.64 19.74
N SER A 168 -14.74 2.43 20.73
CA SER A 168 -14.70 2.08 22.15
C SER A 168 -16.11 2.18 22.72
N GLY A 169 -16.59 1.12 23.36
CA GLY A 169 -17.91 1.09 23.99
C GLY A 169 -19.08 1.00 23.01
N LEU A 170 -18.82 0.88 21.70
CA LEU A 170 -19.82 0.85 20.63
C LEU A 170 -19.57 -0.31 19.68
N GLU A 171 -20.65 -0.86 19.14
CA GLU A 171 -20.59 -1.73 17.98
C GLU A 171 -20.61 -0.89 16.70
N ILE A 172 -19.66 -1.13 15.81
CA ILE A 172 -19.58 -0.50 14.49
C ILE A 172 -19.61 -1.58 13.40
N ALA A 173 -20.19 -1.24 12.25
CA ALA A 173 -20.07 -2.04 11.05
C ALA A 173 -18.73 -1.75 10.37
N CYS A 174 -17.97 -2.78 10.02
CA CYS A 174 -16.77 -2.61 9.20
C CYS A 174 -17.18 -2.38 7.74
N GLU A 175 -16.66 -1.31 7.12
CA GLU A 175 -16.87 -1.03 5.70
C GLU A 175 -15.64 -1.43 4.89
N PHE A 176 -15.44 -2.73 4.71
CA PHE A 176 -14.31 -3.22 3.91
C PHE A 176 -14.43 -2.82 2.44
N ARG A 177 -13.35 -2.32 1.85
CA ARG A 177 -13.34 -1.81 0.47
C ARG A 177 -12.39 -2.62 -0.38
N SER A 178 -12.81 -2.92 -1.60
CA SER A 178 -11.93 -3.37 -2.68
C SER A 178 -11.29 -2.14 -3.32
N VAL A 179 -9.97 -2.10 -3.39
CA VAL A 179 -9.24 -0.94 -3.88
C VAL A 179 -8.10 -1.41 -4.75
N LEU A 180 -8.19 -1.14 -6.05
CA LEU A 180 -7.08 -1.32 -6.98
C LEU A 180 -6.39 0.01 -7.24
N ALA A 181 -5.06 -0.02 -7.26
CA ALA A 181 -4.25 1.09 -7.74
C ALA A 181 -3.50 0.68 -9.01
N VAL A 182 -3.43 1.57 -9.99
CA VAL A 182 -2.69 1.33 -11.25
C VAL A 182 -1.52 2.29 -11.30
N ARG A 183 -0.32 1.74 -11.50
CA ARG A 183 0.92 2.50 -11.73
C ARG A 183 1.60 2.03 -13.00
N TYR A 184 2.39 2.90 -13.60
CA TYR A 184 3.22 2.56 -14.76
C TYR A 184 4.69 2.51 -14.32
N LEU A 185 5.39 1.42 -14.61
CA LEU A 185 6.83 1.31 -14.37
C LEU A 185 7.65 1.89 -15.52
N THR A 186 7.03 2.05 -16.69
CA THR A 186 7.68 2.66 -17.84
C THR A 186 7.92 4.14 -17.57
N PRO A 187 9.18 4.61 -17.61
CA PRO A 187 9.48 6.03 -17.44
C PRO A 187 8.89 6.83 -18.60
N ALA A 188 8.42 8.04 -18.32
CA ALA A 188 7.89 8.96 -19.32
C ALA A 188 8.89 9.09 -20.50
N LEU A 189 8.43 8.68 -21.68
CA LEU A 189 9.29 8.46 -22.83
C LEU A 189 9.07 9.55 -23.89
N ALA A 190 10.19 10.18 -24.24
CA ALA A 190 10.39 10.92 -25.47
C ALA A 190 10.69 9.92 -26.58
N VAL A 191 9.79 9.77 -27.55
CA VAL A 191 9.90 8.74 -28.61
C VAL A 191 9.84 9.35 -29.98
N SER A 192 10.45 8.68 -30.96
CA SER A 192 10.42 9.10 -32.37
C SER A 192 9.43 8.26 -33.18
N ALA A 193 9.06 8.74 -34.35
CA ALA A 193 8.28 7.96 -35.30
C ALA A 193 8.95 6.62 -35.65
N GLY A 194 8.17 5.54 -35.67
CA GLY A 194 8.64 4.17 -35.91
C GLY A 194 9.32 3.51 -34.71
N GLU A 195 9.46 4.22 -33.59
CA GLU A 195 10.02 3.64 -32.36
C GLU A 195 8.98 2.77 -31.65
N ARG A 196 9.47 1.71 -30.99
CA ARG A 196 8.67 0.81 -30.16
C ARG A 196 8.87 1.13 -28.69
N ILE A 197 7.76 1.07 -27.94
CA ILE A 197 7.68 1.44 -26.54
C ILE A 197 7.11 0.27 -25.78
N THR A 198 7.84 -0.25 -24.80
CA THR A 198 7.32 -1.24 -23.86
C THR A 198 6.65 -0.53 -22.70
N ILE A 199 5.34 -0.75 -22.53
CA ILE A 199 4.57 -0.25 -21.40
C ILE A 199 4.35 -1.39 -20.42
N THR A 200 4.82 -1.21 -19.18
CA THR A 200 4.53 -2.10 -18.06
C THR A 200 3.61 -1.37 -17.10
N THR A 201 2.37 -1.87 -17.02
CA THR A 201 1.36 -1.47 -16.05
C THR A 201 1.42 -2.42 -14.87
N VAL A 202 1.44 -1.89 -13.65
CA VAL A 202 1.32 -2.69 -12.43
C VAL A 202 0.05 -2.31 -11.70
N VAL A 203 -0.68 -3.32 -11.26
CA VAL A 203 -1.92 -3.17 -10.53
C VAL A 203 -1.73 -3.74 -9.13
N ASP A 204 -1.98 -2.93 -8.12
CA ASP A 204 -1.89 -3.34 -6.71
C ASP A 204 -3.29 -3.56 -6.13
N ASN A 205 -3.49 -4.67 -5.42
CA ASN A 205 -4.64 -4.78 -4.54
C ASN A 205 -4.33 -4.20 -3.15
N ASN A 206 -4.96 -3.07 -2.86
CA ASN A 206 -4.89 -2.36 -1.59
C ASN A 206 -6.15 -2.54 -0.75
N GLY A 207 -7.10 -3.37 -1.16
CA GLY A 207 -8.34 -3.64 -0.44
C GLY A 207 -8.47 -5.10 -0.01
N ILE A 208 -9.71 -5.51 0.22
CA ILE A 208 -10.08 -6.93 0.37
C ILE A 208 -9.79 -7.72 -0.90
N PRO A 209 -9.75 -9.07 -0.82
CA PRO A 209 -9.68 -9.90 -2.02
C PRO A 209 -10.76 -9.56 -3.04
N ILE A 210 -10.35 -9.47 -4.31
CA ILE A 210 -11.23 -9.09 -5.43
C ILE A 210 -11.28 -10.23 -6.42
N ASP A 211 -12.48 -10.70 -6.74
CA ASP A 211 -12.72 -11.67 -7.79
C ASP A 211 -13.09 -10.97 -9.11
N GLY A 212 -12.59 -11.51 -10.22
CA GLY A 212 -13.08 -11.19 -11.57
C GLY A 212 -12.81 -9.75 -12.00
N VAL A 213 -11.57 -9.28 -11.88
CA VAL A 213 -11.19 -7.97 -12.43
C VAL A 213 -11.04 -8.09 -13.94
N SER A 214 -11.68 -7.19 -14.66
CA SER A 214 -11.50 -6.99 -16.08
C SER A 214 -10.84 -5.65 -16.36
N GLY A 215 -10.00 -5.61 -17.37
CA GLY A 215 -9.25 -4.44 -17.78
C GLY A 215 -9.40 -4.17 -19.27
N THR A 216 -9.32 -2.89 -19.63
CA THR A 216 -9.21 -2.45 -21.02
C THR A 216 -8.11 -1.39 -21.11
N VAL A 217 -7.19 -1.57 -22.06
CA VAL A 217 -6.22 -0.56 -22.45
C VAL A 217 -6.61 0.01 -23.79
N THR A 218 -6.80 1.33 -23.84
CA THR A 218 -7.14 2.06 -25.06
C THR A 218 -5.94 2.86 -25.54
N PHE A 219 -5.66 2.74 -26.84
CA PHE A 219 -4.55 3.43 -27.48
C PHE A 219 -5.03 4.64 -28.29
N PRO A 220 -4.25 5.73 -28.31
CA PRO A 220 -4.51 6.87 -29.18
C PRO A 220 -4.15 6.57 -30.64
N PRO A 221 -4.64 7.36 -31.62
CA PRO A 221 -4.52 7.05 -33.05
C PRO A 221 -3.08 6.89 -33.58
N HIS A 222 -2.09 7.52 -32.94
CA HIS A 222 -0.70 7.51 -33.39
C HIS A 222 0.15 6.39 -32.77
N LEU A 223 -0.44 5.60 -31.88
CA LEU A 223 0.20 4.45 -31.24
C LEU A 223 -0.54 3.18 -31.66
N THR A 224 0.16 2.26 -32.31
CA THR A 224 -0.40 0.98 -32.72
C THR A 224 0.11 -0.11 -31.79
N TYR A 225 -0.79 -0.96 -31.30
CA TYR A 225 -0.40 -2.15 -30.56
C TYR A 225 0.40 -3.12 -31.46
N VAL A 226 1.53 -3.61 -30.96
CA VAL A 226 2.29 -4.67 -31.63
C VAL A 226 1.66 -6.01 -31.26
N GLU A 227 1.09 -6.70 -32.25
CA GLU A 227 0.44 -8.00 -32.07
C GLU A 227 1.34 -8.99 -31.31
N ASP A 228 0.73 -9.82 -30.47
CA ASP A 228 1.38 -10.81 -29.60
C ASP A 228 2.46 -10.27 -28.63
N SER A 229 2.55 -8.95 -28.43
CA SER A 229 3.51 -8.36 -27.49
C SER A 229 3.01 -8.28 -26.04
N ALA A 230 1.72 -8.49 -25.82
CA ALA A 230 1.12 -8.43 -24.49
C ALA A 230 1.43 -9.69 -23.66
N ALA A 231 1.82 -9.47 -22.41
CA ALA A 231 2.12 -10.51 -21.43
C ALA A 231 1.60 -10.11 -20.04
N MET A 232 1.17 -11.11 -19.27
CA MET A 232 0.85 -10.98 -17.84
C MET A 232 1.74 -11.92 -17.05
N ASP A 233 2.19 -11.49 -15.87
CA ASP A 233 2.96 -12.32 -14.94
C ASP A 233 2.10 -13.32 -14.15
N PHE A 234 0.77 -13.18 -14.24
CA PHE A 234 -0.23 -14.03 -13.60
C PHE A 234 -1.25 -14.58 -14.60
N GLY A 235 -1.95 -15.63 -14.19
CA GLY A 235 -3.00 -16.28 -14.98
C GLY A 235 -4.12 -15.31 -15.40
N GLY A 236 -4.72 -15.56 -16.55
CA GLY A 236 -5.76 -14.71 -17.11
C GLY A 236 -5.93 -14.91 -18.61
N THR A 237 -6.70 -14.03 -19.24
CA THR A 237 -6.82 -14.00 -20.71
C THR A 237 -6.52 -12.60 -21.21
N ILE A 238 -5.94 -12.52 -22.41
CA ILE A 238 -5.67 -11.27 -23.13
C ILE A 238 -6.29 -11.43 -24.51
N ALA A 239 -7.01 -10.40 -24.94
CA ALA A 239 -7.50 -10.29 -26.31
C ALA A 239 -7.21 -8.88 -26.83
N ALA A 240 -6.86 -8.81 -28.11
CA ALA A 240 -6.67 -7.55 -28.83
C ALA A 240 -7.80 -7.41 -29.85
N GLU A 241 -8.70 -6.45 -29.64
CA GLU A 241 -9.83 -6.20 -30.55
C GLU A 241 -10.06 -4.69 -30.70
N ASN A 242 -10.36 -4.26 -31.92
CA ASN A 242 -10.81 -2.89 -32.21
C ASN A 242 -9.90 -1.76 -31.66
N GLY A 243 -8.57 -1.97 -31.65
CA GLY A 243 -7.63 -0.96 -31.16
C GLY A 243 -7.57 -0.85 -29.63
N ALA A 244 -8.02 -1.87 -28.92
CA ALA A 244 -7.88 -1.99 -27.47
C ALA A 244 -7.32 -3.37 -27.08
N LEU A 245 -6.65 -3.42 -25.93
CA LEU A 245 -6.34 -4.68 -25.25
C LEU A 245 -7.34 -4.88 -24.12
N THR A 246 -8.04 -6.00 -24.12
CA THR A 246 -8.87 -6.43 -22.99
C THR A 246 -8.18 -7.56 -22.26
N PHE A 247 -8.27 -7.55 -20.93
CA PHE A 247 -7.75 -8.64 -20.11
C PHE A 247 -8.67 -8.96 -18.94
N THR A 248 -8.59 -10.20 -18.47
CA THR A 248 -9.25 -10.67 -17.24
C THR A 248 -8.21 -11.34 -16.38
N TYR A 249 -8.34 -11.21 -15.06
CA TYR A 249 -7.45 -11.92 -14.15
C TYR A 249 -8.20 -12.47 -12.91
N GLU A 250 -7.59 -13.49 -12.31
CA GLU A 250 -8.09 -14.30 -11.19
C GLU A 250 -7.94 -13.59 -9.83
N PRO A 251 -8.48 -14.08 -8.71
CA PRO A 251 -8.50 -13.31 -7.46
C PRO A 251 -7.12 -12.83 -6.95
N THR A 252 -7.04 -11.61 -6.40
CA THR A 252 -5.82 -11.08 -5.74
C THR A 252 -6.10 -10.94 -4.27
N GLU A 253 -5.21 -11.50 -3.48
CA GLU A 253 -5.13 -11.15 -2.07
C GLU A 253 -4.51 -9.75 -1.89
N PHE A 254 -4.73 -9.18 -0.71
CA PHE A 254 -4.10 -7.91 -0.34
C PHE A 254 -2.57 -7.98 -0.48
N GLY A 255 -1.97 -6.93 -1.01
CA GLY A 255 -0.52 -6.81 -1.10
C GLY A 255 0.08 -7.54 -2.31
N ASN A 256 -0.70 -8.35 -3.02
CA ASN A 256 -0.29 -8.86 -4.32
C ASN A 256 -0.38 -7.74 -5.37
N SER A 257 0.60 -7.73 -6.25
CA SER A 257 0.61 -6.93 -7.46
C SER A 257 0.61 -7.88 -8.66
N PHE A 258 0.05 -7.44 -9.78
CA PHE A 258 0.27 -8.11 -11.06
C PHE A 258 0.77 -7.11 -12.09
N GLU A 259 1.58 -7.60 -13.00
CA GLU A 259 2.20 -6.83 -14.06
C GLU A 259 1.61 -7.21 -15.41
N PHE A 260 1.17 -6.20 -16.14
CA PHE A 260 0.71 -6.30 -17.52
C PHE A 260 1.66 -5.51 -18.41
N THR A 261 2.37 -6.20 -19.30
CA THR A 261 3.33 -5.58 -20.22
C THR A 261 2.85 -5.72 -21.66
N TYR A 262 3.00 -4.68 -22.47
CA TYR A 262 2.68 -4.69 -23.90
C TYR A 262 3.56 -3.70 -24.67
N VAL A 263 3.65 -3.85 -25.99
CA VAL A 263 4.45 -2.97 -26.85
C VAL A 263 3.54 -2.15 -27.77
N LEU A 264 3.82 -0.85 -27.83
CA LEU A 264 3.23 0.08 -28.79
C LEU A 264 4.30 0.51 -29.81
N GLU A 265 3.90 0.73 -31.05
CA GLU A 265 4.73 1.31 -32.10
C GLU A 265 4.17 2.69 -32.49
N VAL A 266 5.04 3.69 -32.50
CA VAL A 266 4.69 5.02 -33.01
C VAL A 266 4.56 4.94 -34.52
N ALA A 267 3.48 5.46 -35.09
CA ALA A 267 3.26 5.46 -36.53
C ALA A 267 4.51 5.96 -37.30
N PRO A 268 5.13 5.15 -38.19
CA PRO A 268 6.42 5.49 -38.82
C PRO A 268 6.44 6.78 -39.64
N GLY A 269 5.29 7.27 -40.08
CA GLY A 269 5.14 8.52 -40.84
C GLY A 269 4.75 9.74 -40.00
N PHE A 270 4.69 9.63 -38.67
CA PHE A 270 4.27 10.73 -37.82
C PHE A 270 5.36 11.80 -37.70
N THR A 271 5.12 13.00 -38.21
CA THR A 271 6.15 14.04 -38.34
C THR A 271 5.98 15.22 -37.39
N ASP A 272 4.81 15.35 -36.75
CA ASP A 272 4.54 16.41 -35.78
C ASP A 272 5.01 16.02 -34.37
N SER A 273 4.98 16.96 -33.44
CA SER A 273 5.06 16.65 -32.00
C SER A 273 3.67 16.43 -31.43
N ALA A 274 3.49 15.42 -30.59
CA ALA A 274 2.24 15.18 -29.88
C ALA A 274 2.48 14.68 -28.45
N SER A 275 1.54 14.99 -27.57
CA SER A 275 1.43 14.37 -26.25
C SER A 275 0.21 13.46 -26.28
N GLU A 276 0.46 12.16 -26.33
CA GLU A 276 -0.55 11.14 -26.46
C GLU A 276 -0.77 10.42 -25.13
N SER A 277 -1.99 9.94 -24.89
CA SER A 277 -2.38 9.32 -23.62
C SER A 277 -2.89 7.90 -23.83
N VAL A 278 -2.21 6.94 -23.21
CA VAL A 278 -2.65 5.55 -23.12
C VAL A 278 -3.47 5.41 -21.84
N THR A 279 -4.68 4.88 -21.95
CA THR A 279 -5.59 4.78 -20.80
C THR A 279 -5.80 3.32 -20.42
N THR A 280 -5.61 2.98 -19.15
CA THR A 280 -5.97 1.69 -18.58
C THR A 280 -7.18 1.87 -17.67
N ALA A 281 -8.29 1.24 -18.03
CA ALA A 281 -9.49 1.18 -17.21
C ALA A 281 -9.67 -0.24 -16.66
N LEU A 282 -9.88 -0.35 -15.35
CA LEU A 282 -10.19 -1.60 -14.65
C LEU A 282 -11.59 -1.53 -14.06
N THR A 283 -12.29 -2.65 -14.06
CA THR A 283 -13.60 -2.82 -13.43
C THR A 283 -13.67 -4.14 -12.66
N TRP A 284 -14.39 -4.13 -11.55
CA TRP A 284 -14.67 -5.30 -10.73
C TRP A 284 -16.05 -5.15 -10.06
N SER A 285 -16.48 -6.17 -9.30
CA SER A 285 -17.85 -6.31 -8.79
C SER A 285 -18.40 -5.08 -8.04
N ASN A 286 -17.54 -4.29 -7.39
CA ASN A 286 -17.92 -3.15 -6.57
C ASN A 286 -17.00 -1.92 -6.76
N GLY A 287 -16.30 -1.80 -7.89
CA GLY A 287 -15.49 -0.63 -8.16
C GLY A 287 -14.88 -0.57 -9.56
N SER A 288 -14.25 0.55 -9.82
CA SER A 288 -13.47 0.78 -11.04
C SER A 288 -12.31 1.74 -10.75
N VAL A 289 -11.26 1.65 -11.55
CA VAL A 289 -10.17 2.63 -11.55
C VAL A 289 -9.76 2.89 -12.99
N THR A 290 -9.42 4.14 -13.29
CA THR A 290 -8.88 4.53 -14.59
C THR A 290 -7.58 5.28 -14.35
N SER A 291 -6.54 4.90 -15.08
CA SER A 291 -5.24 5.53 -15.05
C SER A 291 -4.79 5.85 -16.46
N THR A 292 -3.98 6.90 -16.58
CA THR A 292 -3.50 7.41 -17.87
C THR A 292 -1.99 7.54 -17.82
N TYR A 293 -1.33 7.04 -18.87
CA TYR A 293 0.09 7.18 -19.11
C TYR A 293 0.32 8.09 -20.32
N SER A 294 1.14 9.12 -20.18
CA SER A 294 1.42 10.07 -21.27
C SER A 294 2.74 9.76 -21.96
N VAL A 295 2.71 9.77 -23.29
CA VAL A 295 3.85 9.59 -24.20
C VAL A 295 4.04 10.86 -24.99
N VAL A 296 5.27 11.37 -25.09
CA VAL A 296 5.58 12.54 -25.92
C VAL A 296 6.32 12.10 -27.17
N ILE A 297 5.68 12.28 -28.32
CA ILE A 297 6.21 11.91 -29.63
C ILE A 297 6.92 13.10 -30.27
N ASN A 298 8.09 12.85 -30.86
CA ASN A 298 8.98 13.82 -31.49
C ASN A 298 9.21 15.10 -30.64
N PRO A 299 9.55 15.00 -29.34
CA PRO A 299 9.69 16.18 -28.48
C PRO A 299 10.81 17.13 -28.90
N HIS A 300 11.75 16.66 -29.72
CA HIS A 300 12.79 17.51 -30.30
C HIS A 300 12.22 18.64 -31.17
N LEU A 301 11.00 18.50 -31.69
CA LEU A 301 10.30 19.53 -32.46
C LEU A 301 9.67 20.62 -31.58
N LEU A 302 9.51 20.38 -30.27
CA LEU A 302 8.99 21.37 -29.31
C LEU A 302 10.06 22.38 -28.88
N TYR A 303 11.34 22.06 -29.08
CA TYR A 303 12.42 23.01 -28.86
C TYR A 303 12.51 23.96 -30.06
N LEU A 304 11.83 25.11 -29.95
CA LEU A 304 12.19 26.28 -30.76
C LEU A 304 13.67 26.61 -30.47
N PRO A 305 14.51 26.86 -31.49
CA PRO A 305 15.86 27.34 -31.24
C PRO A 305 15.76 28.63 -30.42
N ALA A 306 16.50 28.70 -29.32
CA ALA A 306 16.69 29.96 -28.60
C ALA A 306 17.24 30.97 -29.61
N VAL A 307 16.40 31.92 -30.02
CA VAL A 307 16.82 33.04 -30.85
C VAL A 307 17.75 33.85 -29.97
N SER A 308 19.06 33.65 -30.14
CA SER A 308 20.05 34.56 -29.57
C SER A 308 19.98 35.84 -30.40
N ASN A 309 19.50 36.91 -29.77
CA ASN A 309 19.63 38.27 -30.28
C ASN A 309 21.07 38.75 -30.16
#